data_AF-A0A9D1D0K8-F1
#
_entry.id   AF-A0A9D1D0K8-F1
#
_cell.length_a   1.000
_cell.length_b   1.000
_cell.length_c   1.000
_cell.angle_alpha   90.00
_cell.angle_beta   90.00
_cell.angle_gamma   90.00
#
_symmetry.space_group_name_H-M   'P 1'
#
loop_
_entity.id
_entity.type
_entity.pdbx_description
1 polymer ?
#
loop_
_entity_poly.entity_id
_entity_poly.type
_entity_poly.pdbx_seq_one_letter_code
_entity_poly.pdbx_strand_id
1 'polypeptide(L)'
;MDELHIRPLSIFIPDPISYSASFRLSFKRIIKIMDEINWNTPSWINSTRFTMDTTIGKVRRENIIDWNGNCITFARDGKTVKYYDLDEGIDIPSDINTLLWKESKNKKNDFGN
;
A
#
# COMPACT_ATOMS: atom_id res chain seq x y z
N MET A 1 13.83 -8.46 9.76
CA MET A 1 12.71 -8.43 10.72
C MET A 1 13.07 -9.28 11.93
N ASP A 2 13.38 -10.56 11.69
CA ASP A 2 13.70 -11.53 12.75
C ASP A 2 14.98 -11.18 13.51
N GLU A 3 16.04 -10.81 12.78
CA GLU A 3 17.32 -10.36 13.36
C GLU A 3 17.20 -9.06 14.17
N LEU A 4 16.13 -8.29 13.94
CA LEU A 4 15.84 -7.05 14.66
C LEU A 4 14.77 -7.24 15.75
N HIS A 5 14.24 -8.46 15.92
CA HIS A 5 13.14 -8.77 16.82
C HIS A 5 11.89 -7.89 16.62
N ILE A 6 11.64 -7.47 15.39
CA ILE A 6 10.48 -6.64 15.02
C ILE A 6 9.37 -7.53 14.47
N ARG A 7 8.16 -7.38 15.03
CA ARG A 7 6.95 -8.00 14.50
C ARG A 7 6.02 -6.96 13.88
N PRO A 8 5.79 -6.98 12.56
CA PRO A 8 4.80 -6.11 11.94
C PRO A 8 3.40 -6.51 12.41
N LEU A 9 2.64 -5.53 12.92
CA LEU A 9 1.26 -5.74 13.37
C LEU A 9 0.26 -5.32 12.30
N SER A 10 0.50 -4.15 11.70
CA SER A 10 -0.39 -3.59 10.70
C SER A 10 0.37 -2.70 9.73
N ILE A 11 -0.07 -2.72 8.48
CA ILE A 11 0.34 -1.80 7.42
C ILE A 11 -0.90 -0.97 7.07
N PHE A 12 -0.75 0.34 7.13
CA PHE A 12 -1.84 1.25 6.77
C PHE A 12 -1.82 1.53 5.27
N ILE A 13 -2.98 1.32 4.65
CA ILE A 13 -3.22 1.70 3.26
C ILE A 13 -3.42 3.23 3.25
N PRO A 14 -2.69 3.99 2.43
CA PRO A 14 -2.82 5.44 2.44
C PRO A 14 -4.21 5.88 1.97
N ASP A 15 -4.87 6.67 2.81
CA ASP A 15 -6.19 7.20 2.53
C ASP A 15 -6.15 8.28 1.44
N PRO A 16 -7.26 8.49 0.70
CA PRO A 16 -7.40 9.56 -0.27
C PRO A 16 -7.56 10.92 0.43
N ILE A 17 -6.49 11.42 1.03
CA ILE A 17 -6.41 12.77 1.60
C ILE A 17 -5.75 13.73 0.60
N SER A 18 -6.01 15.03 0.73
CA SER A 18 -5.38 16.05 -0.11
C SER A 18 -3.86 15.90 -0.10
N TYR A 19 -3.25 15.94 -1.29
CA TYR A 19 -1.80 15.81 -1.51
C TYR A 19 -1.19 14.43 -1.15
N SER A 20 -1.97 13.40 -0.82
CA SER A 20 -1.43 12.03 -0.63
C SER A 20 -1.36 11.19 -1.89
N ALA A 21 -1.91 11.67 -3.01
CA ALA A 21 -2.03 10.90 -4.24
C ALA A 21 -0.70 10.29 -4.71
N SER A 22 0.41 11.03 -4.57
CA SER A 22 1.77 10.57 -4.94
C SER A 22 2.32 9.43 -4.08
N PHE A 23 1.73 9.18 -2.90
CA PHE A 23 2.15 8.13 -1.97
C PHE A 23 1.20 6.93 -1.97
N ARG A 24 0.13 6.98 -2.78
CA ARG A 24 -0.85 5.92 -2.90
C ARG A 24 -0.36 4.86 -3.89
N LEU A 25 -0.83 3.64 -3.66
CA LEU A 25 -0.73 2.53 -4.60
C LEU A 25 -2.13 2.18 -5.05
N SER A 26 -2.26 1.61 -6.25
CA SER A 26 -3.54 1.05 -6.67
C SER A 26 -3.93 -0.07 -5.71
N PHE A 27 -5.22 -0.20 -5.44
CA PHE A 27 -5.70 -1.24 -4.53
C PHE A 27 -5.39 -2.65 -5.08
N LYS A 28 -5.39 -2.81 -6.41
CA LYS A 28 -4.94 -4.05 -7.07
C LYS A 28 -3.49 -4.40 -6.73
N ARG A 29 -2.58 -3.42 -6.74
CA ARG A 29 -1.18 -3.63 -6.37
C ARG A 29 -1.04 -3.96 -4.88
N ILE A 30 -1.84 -3.33 -4.02
CA ILE A 30 -1.88 -3.66 -2.60
C ILE A 30 -2.29 -5.12 -2.39
N ILE A 31 -3.35 -5.60 -3.05
CA ILE A 31 -3.75 -7.02 -2.96
C ILE A 31 -2.61 -7.94 -3.39
N LYS A 32 -1.92 -7.63 -4.50
CA LYS A 32 -0.77 -8.43 -4.94
C LYS A 32 0.34 -8.49 -3.89
N ILE A 33 0.65 -7.36 -3.24
CA ILE A 33 1.64 -7.30 -2.15
C ILE A 33 1.16 -8.14 -0.96
N MET A 34 -0.13 -8.05 -0.60
CA MET A 34 -0.70 -8.85 0.47
C MET A 34 -0.58 -10.35 0.19
N ASP A 35 -0.92 -10.78 -1.02
CA ASP A 35 -0.86 -12.18 -1.41
C ASP A 35 0.58 -12.70 -1.45
N GLU A 36 1.53 -11.89 -1.96
CA GLU A 36 2.96 -12.20 -1.96
C GLU A 36 3.49 -12.41 -0.53
N ILE A 37 3.17 -11.48 0.38
CA ILE A 37 3.54 -11.62 1.80
C ILE A 37 2.87 -12.86 2.40
N ASN A 38 1.60 -13.10 2.06
CA ASN A 38 0.85 -14.21 2.63
C ASN A 38 1.46 -15.57 2.31
N TRP A 39 1.88 -15.77 1.05
CA TRP A 39 2.37 -17.04 0.55
C TRP A 39 3.86 -17.27 0.80
N ASN A 40 4.67 -16.21 0.79
CA ASN A 40 6.14 -16.35 0.73
C ASN A 40 6.86 -15.93 2.02
N THR A 41 6.15 -15.66 3.11
CA THR A 41 6.76 -15.24 4.38
C THR A 41 6.33 -16.10 5.58
N PRO A 42 7.16 -16.18 6.64
CA PRO A 42 6.79 -16.89 7.87
C PRO A 42 5.50 -16.37 8.51
N SER A 43 4.89 -17.20 9.35
CA SER A 43 3.57 -16.95 9.95
C SER A 43 3.47 -15.63 10.74
N TRP A 44 4.56 -15.17 11.33
CA TRP A 44 4.58 -13.90 12.07
C TRP A 44 4.67 -12.66 11.17
N ILE A 45 5.09 -12.81 9.91
CA ILE A 45 5.09 -11.75 8.90
C ILE A 45 3.78 -11.77 8.11
N ASN A 46 3.32 -12.95 7.65
CA ASN A 46 2.06 -13.04 6.92
C ASN A 46 0.81 -12.72 7.78
N SER A 47 0.94 -12.75 9.10
CA SER A 47 -0.11 -12.26 10.02
C SER A 47 -0.24 -10.73 10.08
N THR A 48 0.56 -9.98 9.31
CA THR A 48 0.46 -8.53 9.19
C THR A 48 -0.89 -8.12 8.59
N ARG A 49 -1.60 -7.23 9.28
CA ARG A 49 -2.91 -6.75 8.81
C ARG A 49 -2.76 -5.54 7.90
N PHE A 50 -3.29 -5.61 6.69
CA PHE A 50 -3.44 -4.44 5.84
C PHE A 50 -4.78 -3.79 6.15
N THR A 51 -4.74 -2.54 6.63
CA THR A 51 -5.92 -1.82 7.10
C THR A 51 -5.97 -0.43 6.50
N MET A 52 -7.16 -0.01 6.09
CA MET A 52 -7.43 1.36 5.67
C MET A 52 -8.25 2.06 6.75
N ASP A 53 -7.94 3.31 7.07
CA ASP A 53 -8.71 4.07 8.04
C ASP A 53 -9.84 4.82 7.32
N THR A 54 -11.07 4.72 7.83
CA THR A 54 -12.23 5.29 7.15
C THR A 54 -13.18 5.92 8.13
N THR A 55 -14.15 6.68 7.62
CA THR A 55 -15.21 7.29 8.43
C THR A 55 -16.08 6.26 9.17
N ILE A 56 -16.07 5.00 8.76
CA ILE A 56 -16.77 3.88 9.42
C ILE A 56 -15.83 3.00 10.25
N GLY A 57 -14.62 3.49 10.52
CA GLY A 57 -13.54 2.77 11.22
C GLY A 57 -12.61 2.03 10.26
N LYS A 58 -11.76 1.16 10.82
CA LYS A 58 -10.76 0.43 10.03
C LYS A 58 -11.40 -0.65 9.15
N VAL A 59 -11.18 -0.59 7.85
CA VAL A 59 -11.65 -1.62 6.90
C VAL A 59 -10.47 -2.39 6.31
N ARG A 60 -10.75 -3.58 5.79
CA ARG A 60 -9.77 -4.50 5.18
C ARG A 60 -10.31 -5.06 3.87
N ARG A 61 -9.51 -5.86 3.16
CA ARG A 61 -9.96 -6.53 1.93
C ARG A 61 -11.19 -7.41 2.16
N GLU A 62 -11.31 -8.02 3.34
CA GLU A 62 -12.45 -8.88 3.71
C GLU A 62 -13.75 -8.07 3.86
N ASN A 63 -13.66 -6.75 3.96
CA ASN A 63 -14.81 -5.86 4.04
C ASN A 63 -15.29 -5.37 2.66
N ILE A 64 -14.64 -5.75 1.55
CA ILE A 64 -15.06 -5.37 0.21
C ILE A 64 -16.35 -6.12 -0.14
N ILE A 65 -17.39 -5.37 -0.48
CA ILE A 65 -18.67 -5.93 -0.93
C ILE A 65 -18.93 -5.68 -2.42
N ASP A 66 -18.24 -4.72 -3.02
CA ASP A 66 -18.40 -4.34 -4.42
C ASP A 66 -17.13 -3.63 -4.92
N TRP A 67 -16.79 -3.86 -6.19
CA TRP A 67 -15.65 -3.21 -6.86
C TRP A 67 -16.00 -2.95 -8.32
N ASN A 68 -16.33 -1.70 -8.64
CA ASN A 68 -16.74 -1.26 -9.96
C ASN A 68 -15.80 -0.17 -10.48
N GLY A 69 -15.00 -0.51 -11.51
CA GLY A 69 -14.01 0.41 -12.08
C GLY A 69 -12.98 0.84 -11.03
N ASN A 70 -12.87 2.16 -10.81
CA ASN A 70 -11.99 2.76 -9.81
C ASN A 70 -12.67 2.95 -8.44
N CYS A 71 -13.90 2.46 -8.23
CA CYS A 71 -14.62 2.60 -6.96
C CYS A 71 -14.74 1.25 -6.25
N ILE A 72 -14.26 1.21 -5.00
CA ILE A 72 -14.38 0.05 -4.10
C ILE A 72 -15.35 0.42 -2.98
N THR A 73 -16.32 -0.44 -2.73
CA THR A 73 -17.25 -0.27 -1.62
C THR A 73 -16.89 -1.22 -0.50
N PHE A 74 -16.62 -0.66 0.68
CA PHE A 74 -16.40 -1.42 1.90
C PHE A 74 -17.66 -1.41 2.76
N ALA A 75 -17.93 -2.52 3.46
CA ALA A 75 -18.98 -2.62 4.45
C ALA A 75 -18.45 -3.12 5.80
N ARG A 76 -18.88 -2.44 6.87
CA ARG A 76 -18.56 -2.79 8.24
C ARG A 76 -19.68 -2.34 9.17
N ASP A 77 -20.10 -3.21 10.09
CA ASP A 77 -21.08 -2.90 11.14
C ASP A 77 -22.38 -2.27 10.59
N GLY A 78 -22.87 -2.78 9.45
CA GLY A 78 -24.07 -2.30 8.77
C GLY A 78 -23.91 -0.96 8.02
N LYS A 79 -22.71 -0.36 8.03
CA LYS A 79 -22.39 0.87 7.31
C LYS A 79 -21.53 0.57 6.08
N THR A 80 -21.58 1.48 5.09
CA THR A 80 -20.75 1.39 3.89
C THR A 80 -19.93 2.65 3.68
N VAL A 81 -18.79 2.50 3.03
CA VAL A 81 -17.93 3.62 2.60
C VAL A 81 -17.37 3.33 1.22
N LYS A 82 -17.32 4.37 0.38
CA LYS A 82 -16.70 4.30 -0.94
C LYS A 82 -15.26 4.76 -0.87
N TYR A 83 -14.40 4.03 -1.57
CA TYR A 83 -13.00 4.37 -1.80
C TYR A 83 -12.80 4.54 -3.30
N TYR A 84 -12.24 5.68 -3.69
CA TYR A 84 -11.88 5.96 -5.07
C TYR A 84 -10.39 5.71 -5.25
N ASP A 85 -10.06 4.66 -6.01
CA ASP A 85 -8.71 4.22 -6.33
C ASP A 85 -8.03 5.18 -7.32
N LEU A 86 -6.74 4.95 -7.58
CA LEU A 86 -5.99 5.67 -8.60
C LEU A 86 -6.51 5.32 -10.00
N ASP A 87 -6.47 6.30 -10.89
CA ASP A 87 -6.77 6.09 -12.31
C ASP A 87 -5.71 5.19 -12.98
N GLU A 88 -6.08 4.59 -14.10
CA GLU A 88 -5.18 3.70 -14.84
C GLU A 88 -3.92 4.43 -15.30
N GLY A 89 -2.77 3.75 -15.19
CA GLY A 89 -1.47 4.29 -15.59
C GLY A 89 -0.81 5.23 -14.58
N ILE A 90 -1.46 5.56 -13.45
CA ILE A 90 -0.87 6.41 -12.40
C ILE A 90 0.05 5.60 -11.47
N ASP A 91 -0.33 4.38 -11.09
CA ASP A 91 0.46 3.51 -10.22
C ASP A 91 1.60 2.83 -11.02
N ILE A 92 2.73 3.54 -11.12
CA ILE A 92 3.94 3.06 -11.76
C ILE A 92 4.96 2.69 -10.66
N PRO A 93 5.42 1.43 -10.58
CA PRO A 93 6.50 1.04 -9.69
C PRO A 93 7.79 1.84 -9.94
N SER A 94 8.31 2.50 -8.90
CA SER A 94 9.67 3.03 -8.92
C SER A 94 10.70 1.90 -8.98
N ASP A 95 11.90 2.20 -9.50
CA ASP A 95 13.01 1.23 -9.49
C ASP A 95 13.33 0.79 -8.06
N ILE A 96 13.46 -0.52 -7.88
CA ILE A 96 13.84 -1.14 -6.61
C ILE A 96 15.18 -0.62 -6.08
N ASN A 97 16.12 -0.26 -6.95
CA ASN A 97 17.40 0.29 -6.54
C ASN A 97 17.26 1.68 -5.92
N THR A 98 16.34 2.50 -6.45
CA THR A 98 15.97 3.79 -5.87
C THR A 98 15.29 3.58 -4.51
N LEU A 99 14.34 2.65 -4.42
CA LEU A 99 13.62 2.35 -3.16
C LEU A 99 14.53 1.82 -2.05
N LEU A 100 15.56 1.04 -2.41
CA LEU A 100 16.54 0.50 -1.47
C LEU A 100 17.71 1.46 -1.21
N TRP A 101 17.67 2.69 -1.73
CA TRP A 101 18.75 3.68 -1.62
C TRP A 101 20.12 3.15 -2.09
N LYS A 102 20.10 2.19 -3.03
CA LYS A 102 21.31 1.58 -3.61
C LYS A 102 21.91 2.44 -4.72
N GLU A 103 21.16 3.42 -5.23
CA GLU A 103 21.65 4.46 -6.15
C GLU A 103 22.45 5.53 -5.39
N SER A 104 23.61 5.17 -4.87
CA SER A 104 24.61 6.13 -4.40
C SER A 104 25.96 5.82 -5.03
N LYS A 105 26.09 6.10 -6.33
CA LYS A 105 27.35 6.43 -7.00
C LYS A 105 27.08 6.94 -8.42
N ASN A 106 27.61 8.14 -8.70
CA ASN A 106 27.67 8.82 -10.00
C ASN A 106 26.49 9.73 -10.39
N LYS A 107 26.19 10.74 -9.58
CA LYS A 107 26.08 12.08 -10.16
C LYS A 107 27.43 12.75 -9.97
N LYS A 108 28.26 12.73 -11.03
CA LYS A 108 29.37 13.68 -11.12
C LYS A 108 28.73 15.06 -11.03
N ASN A 109 29.14 15.85 -10.05
CA ASN A 109 28.81 17.26 -10.00
C ASN A 109 29.53 17.93 -11.17
N ASP A 110 28.87 18.00 -12.31
CA ASP A 110 29.12 19.03 -13.32
C ASP A 110 28.54 20.34 -12.78
N PHE A 111 29.22 20.91 -11.79
CA PHE A 111 29.17 22.35 -11.55
C PHE A 111 30.53 22.89 -11.94
N GLY A 112 30.65 23.21 -13.22
CA GLY A 112 31.68 24.10 -13.70
C GLY A 112 31.53 25.46 -13.02
N ASN A 113 32.61 25.88 -12.38
CA ASN A 113 33.24 27.20 -12.51
C ASN A 113 34.62 27.13 -11.85
#